data_AF-A0AA96QX71-F1
#
_entry.id   AF-A0AA96QX71-F1
#
_cell.length_a   1.000
_cell.length_b   1.000
_cell.length_c   1.000
_cell.angle_alpha   90.00
_cell.angle_beta   90.00
_cell.angle_gamma   90.00
#
_symmetry.space_group_name_H-M   'P 1'
#
loop_
_entity.id
_entity.type
_entity.pdbx_description
1 polymer ?
#
loop_
_entity_poly.entity_id
_entity_poly.type
_entity_poly.pdbx_seq_one_letter_code
_entity_poly.pdbx_strand_id
1 'polypeptide(L)'
;MRVLDAGEVVWTSGRRESAESVLVDLGVDRRGGSWQVRVRTDLGESDWSEPAPWPVDALPAVLDTATWIEPHEPVIPAPGERPAYRLRHGFTLDGPVTAATAWATAHGIYELFVNGTRVGDQELTPGFTAYRRRLQVQRYDVADLLRVGANSVEVLLSDGWFRGRHGFERTADGFGDRVAALLALEVAHDGGTTVVTTGPDWRSRPSRVTAADLMDGQRVDFRTPEADWHPAHPVDGGLYADRGRLVLTVAPPVRRIEELTPTVITGSRAAASWWTSARTSTAGSG
;
A
#
# COMPACT_ATOMS: atom_id res chain seq x y z
N MET A 1 -28.52 4.76 14.22
CA MET A 1 -27.51 5.03 13.19
C MET A 1 -28.19 5.45 11.90
N ARG A 2 -27.55 6.29 11.09
CA ARG A 2 -27.95 6.58 9.70
C ARG A 2 -26.74 6.49 8.79
N VAL A 3 -27.00 6.18 7.52
CA VAL A 3 -25.99 6.17 6.46
C VAL A 3 -26.32 7.29 5.50
N LEU A 4 -25.28 8.01 5.07
CA LEU A 4 -25.35 9.08 4.11
C LEU A 4 -24.59 8.73 2.84
N ASP A 5 -25.15 9.11 1.70
CA ASP A 5 -24.51 9.08 0.39
C ASP A 5 -24.60 10.47 -0.24
N ALA A 6 -23.46 11.06 -0.62
CA ALA A 6 -23.41 12.45 -1.09
C ALA A 6 -24.16 13.46 -0.18
N GLY A 7 -24.21 13.20 1.13
CA GLY A 7 -24.92 14.02 2.12
C GLY A 7 -26.41 13.70 2.31
N GLU A 8 -26.99 12.84 1.49
CA GLU A 8 -28.38 12.39 1.62
C GLU A 8 -28.51 11.13 2.48
N VAL A 9 -29.53 11.09 3.33
CA VAL A 9 -29.79 9.89 4.16
C VAL A 9 -30.40 8.79 3.30
N VAL A 10 -29.61 7.75 3.05
CA VAL A 10 -30.01 6.59 2.23
C VAL A 10 -30.48 5.40 3.06
N TRP A 11 -30.13 5.36 4.35
CA TRP A 11 -30.58 4.30 5.25
C TRP A 11 -30.60 4.79 6.71
N THR A 12 -31.52 4.24 7.50
CA THR A 12 -31.58 4.45 8.95
C THR A 12 -31.91 3.15 9.67
N SER A 13 -31.30 2.94 10.84
CA SER A 13 -31.64 1.82 11.72
C SER A 13 -33.01 2.00 12.40
N GLY A 14 -33.57 3.21 12.32
CA GLY A 14 -34.58 3.66 13.27
C GLY A 14 -34.04 3.69 14.71
N ARG A 15 -34.95 3.88 15.66
CA ARG A 15 -34.64 3.75 17.08
C ARG A 15 -34.60 2.27 17.46
N ARG A 16 -33.53 1.86 18.13
CA ARG A 16 -33.38 0.51 18.71
C ARG A 16 -33.22 0.65 20.22
N GLU A 17 -34.06 -0.03 20.98
CA GLU A 17 -33.89 -0.16 22.43
C GLU A 17 -32.81 -1.22 22.69
N SER A 18 -31.58 -0.78 22.92
CA SER A 18 -30.44 -1.66 23.25
C SER A 18 -29.39 -0.88 24.03
N ALA A 19 -28.70 -1.57 24.94
CA ALA A 19 -27.52 -1.05 25.63
C ALA A 19 -26.22 -1.34 24.85
N GLU A 20 -26.28 -2.11 23.77
CA GLU A 20 -25.13 -2.44 22.93
C GLU A 20 -24.63 -1.19 22.18
N SER A 21 -23.34 -0.92 22.29
CA SER A 21 -22.68 0.25 21.67
C SER A 21 -21.36 -0.11 20.97
N VAL A 22 -20.96 -1.38 21.01
CA VAL A 22 -19.67 -1.86 20.48
C VAL A 22 -19.95 -3.04 19.55
N LEU A 23 -19.40 -2.99 18.33
CA LEU A 23 -19.54 -4.03 17.29
C LEU A 23 -20.99 -4.48 17.04
N VAL A 24 -21.92 -3.52 17.03
CA VAL A 24 -23.34 -3.78 16.77
C VAL A 24 -23.56 -4.14 15.31
N ASP A 25 -24.01 -5.37 15.05
CA ASP A 25 -24.42 -5.77 13.70
C ASP A 25 -25.80 -5.15 13.37
N LEU A 26 -25.80 -4.33 12.33
CA LEU A 26 -26.99 -3.64 11.84
C LEU A 26 -27.56 -4.30 10.57
N GLY A 27 -26.95 -5.36 10.06
CA GLY A 27 -27.40 -6.10 8.88
C GLY A 27 -27.45 -5.24 7.62
N VAL A 28 -26.61 -4.22 7.53
CA VAL A 28 -26.57 -3.28 6.39
C VAL A 28 -25.58 -3.81 5.35
N ASP A 29 -26.11 -4.34 4.26
CA ASP A 29 -25.31 -4.67 3.07
C ASP A 29 -25.11 -3.40 2.23
N ARG A 30 -24.04 -2.65 2.51
CA ARG A 30 -23.69 -1.44 1.77
C ARG A 30 -22.19 -1.32 1.57
N ARG A 31 -21.80 -0.72 0.45
CA ARG A 31 -20.43 -0.35 0.11
C ARG A 31 -20.35 1.17 -0.06
N GLY A 32 -19.61 1.84 0.82
CA GLY A 32 -19.33 3.27 0.71
C GLY A 32 -20.37 4.23 1.32
N GLY A 33 -20.07 5.52 1.21
CA GLY A 33 -20.77 6.60 1.92
C GLY A 33 -20.15 6.91 3.29
N SER A 34 -20.90 7.59 4.15
CA SER A 34 -20.56 7.83 5.55
C SER A 34 -21.70 7.37 6.46
N TRP A 35 -21.42 7.21 7.74
CA TRP A 35 -22.42 6.90 8.74
C TRP A 35 -22.29 7.84 9.93
N GLN A 36 -23.42 8.03 10.61
CA GLN A 36 -23.51 8.75 11.87
C GLN A 36 -24.32 7.93 12.86
N VAL A 37 -23.99 8.06 14.14
CA VAL A 37 -24.74 7.47 15.24
C VAL A 37 -25.13 8.56 16.22
N ARG A 38 -26.25 8.34 16.89
CA ARG A 38 -26.65 9.10 18.08
C ARG A 38 -27.23 8.11 19.07
N VAL A 39 -27.16 8.46 20.35
CA VAL A 39 -27.59 7.61 21.45
C VAL A 39 -28.62 8.34 22.29
N ARG A 40 -29.41 7.57 23.04
CA ARG A 40 -30.32 8.11 24.06
C ARG A 40 -29.99 7.45 25.39
N THR A 41 -29.79 8.27 26.40
CA THR A 41 -29.58 7.83 27.78
C THR A 41 -30.70 8.37 28.68
N ASP A 42 -30.60 8.10 29.96
CA ASP A 42 -31.40 8.74 31.02
C ASP A 42 -31.20 10.26 31.10
N LEU A 43 -30.08 10.78 30.55
CA LEU A 43 -29.79 12.21 30.44
C LEU A 43 -30.38 12.88 29.19
N GLY A 44 -30.98 12.12 28.25
CA GLY A 44 -31.56 12.65 27.02
C GLY A 44 -30.98 12.04 25.75
N GLU A 45 -31.34 12.61 24.61
CA GLU A 45 -30.81 12.18 23.28
C GLU A 45 -29.60 13.05 22.92
N SER A 46 -28.54 12.43 22.39
CA SER A 46 -27.38 13.15 21.89
C SER A 46 -27.65 13.75 20.51
N ASP A 47 -26.84 14.75 20.13
CA ASP A 47 -26.68 15.09 18.72
C ASP A 47 -26.11 13.90 17.92
N TRP A 48 -26.18 14.00 16.60
CA TRP A 48 -25.49 13.07 15.72
C TRP A 48 -23.97 13.22 15.86
N SER A 49 -23.26 12.11 15.82
CA SER A 49 -21.80 12.11 15.70
C SER A 49 -21.34 12.82 14.43
N GLU A 50 -20.06 13.20 14.39
CA GLU A 50 -19.41 13.52 13.11
C GLU A 50 -19.57 12.35 12.12
N PRO A 51 -19.75 12.61 10.81
CA PRO A 51 -19.79 11.56 9.81
C PRO A 51 -18.47 10.79 9.77
N ALA A 52 -18.55 9.47 9.86
CA ALA A 52 -17.42 8.57 9.68
C ALA A 52 -17.58 7.80 8.35
N PRO A 53 -16.50 7.49 7.62
CA PRO A 53 -16.62 6.73 6.37
C PRO A 53 -17.19 5.34 6.64
N TRP A 54 -18.02 4.85 5.70
CA TRP A 54 -18.50 3.48 5.75
C TRP A 54 -17.34 2.49 5.59
N PRO A 55 -17.24 1.45 6.44
CA PRO A 55 -16.20 0.44 6.32
C PRO A 55 -16.23 -0.24 4.94
N VAL A 56 -15.05 -0.54 4.39
CA VAL A 56 -14.94 -1.46 3.26
C VAL A 56 -14.62 -2.82 3.84
N ASP A 57 -15.47 -3.81 3.52
CA ASP A 57 -15.43 -5.17 4.03
C ASP A 57 -15.11 -6.22 2.94
N ALA A 58 -15.11 -5.81 1.67
CA ALA A 58 -14.77 -6.63 0.52
C ALA A 58 -13.75 -5.95 -0.41
N LEU A 59 -12.92 -6.77 -1.08
CA LEU A 59 -12.09 -6.29 -2.19
C LEU A 59 -12.97 -5.88 -3.38
N PRO A 60 -12.58 -4.86 -4.15
CA PRO A 60 -13.36 -4.43 -5.30
C PRO A 60 -13.20 -5.41 -6.47
N ALA A 61 -14.25 -5.56 -7.28
CA ALA A 61 -14.21 -6.40 -8.48
C ALA A 61 -13.20 -5.89 -9.53
N VAL A 62 -12.88 -4.59 -9.53
CA VAL A 62 -11.87 -4.02 -10.44
C VAL A 62 -10.50 -4.67 -10.25
N LEU A 63 -10.18 -5.17 -9.04
CA LEU A 63 -8.94 -5.87 -8.79
C LEU A 63 -8.84 -7.20 -9.56
N ASP A 64 -9.95 -7.83 -9.94
CA ASP A 64 -9.96 -9.06 -10.74
C ASP A 64 -9.50 -8.82 -12.19
N THR A 65 -9.54 -7.56 -12.65
CA THR A 65 -9.02 -7.16 -13.97
C THR A 65 -7.52 -6.88 -13.98
N ALA A 66 -6.86 -6.94 -12.81
CA ALA A 66 -5.42 -6.74 -12.68
C ALA A 66 -4.64 -8.05 -12.78
N THR A 67 -3.54 -8.02 -13.53
CA THR A 67 -2.60 -9.13 -13.67
C THR A 67 -1.37 -8.90 -12.80
N TRP A 68 -0.84 -9.95 -12.18
CA TRP A 68 0.43 -9.87 -11.48
C TRP A 68 1.54 -9.55 -12.47
N ILE A 69 2.42 -8.61 -12.14
CA ILE A 69 3.57 -8.25 -12.98
C ILE A 69 4.88 -8.35 -12.20
N GLU A 70 5.85 -9.03 -12.79
CA GLU A 70 7.24 -9.09 -12.32
C GLU A 70 8.10 -8.04 -13.03
N PRO A 71 9.13 -7.49 -12.38
CA PRO A 71 10.09 -6.65 -13.06
C PRO A 71 10.95 -7.47 -14.05
N HIS A 72 11.54 -6.79 -15.02
CA HIS A 72 12.57 -7.36 -15.88
C HIS A 72 13.86 -7.58 -15.07
N GLU A 73 14.06 -8.82 -14.63
CA GLU A 73 15.20 -9.27 -13.80
C GLU A 73 15.85 -10.51 -14.45
N PRO A 74 16.66 -10.32 -15.51
CA PRO A 74 17.23 -11.44 -16.27
C PRO A 74 18.22 -12.28 -15.45
N VAL A 75 18.87 -11.65 -14.46
CA VAL A 75 19.75 -12.32 -13.50
C VAL A 75 19.31 -11.86 -12.11
N ILE A 76 19.01 -12.81 -11.23
CA ILE A 76 18.69 -12.54 -9.82
C ILE A 76 20.01 -12.51 -9.03
N PRO A 77 20.39 -11.37 -8.42
CA PRO A 77 21.52 -11.34 -7.50
C PRO A 77 21.33 -12.24 -6.28
N ALA A 78 22.41 -12.50 -5.56
CA ALA A 78 22.33 -13.22 -4.28
C ALA A 78 21.42 -12.46 -3.29
N PRO A 79 20.71 -13.17 -2.39
CA PRO A 79 19.94 -12.52 -1.33
C PRO A 79 20.79 -11.52 -0.54
N GLY A 80 20.24 -10.35 -0.23
CA GLY A 80 20.96 -9.21 0.38
C GLY A 80 21.58 -8.24 -0.65
N GLU A 81 21.74 -8.65 -1.92
CA GLU A 81 22.31 -7.82 -2.99
C GLU A 81 21.31 -7.52 -4.13
N ARG A 82 20.02 -7.83 -3.90
CA ARG A 82 18.95 -7.64 -4.89
C ARG A 82 18.42 -6.20 -4.82
N PRO A 83 18.27 -5.51 -5.98
CA PRO A 83 17.82 -4.13 -6.00
C PRO A 83 16.31 -4.02 -5.77
N ALA A 84 15.84 -2.81 -5.48
CA ALA A 84 14.42 -2.49 -5.66
C ALA A 84 14.16 -2.07 -7.11
N TYR A 85 12.98 -2.35 -7.63
CA TYR A 85 12.56 -2.05 -9.00
C TYR A 85 11.47 -1.00 -9.02
N ARG A 86 11.50 -0.10 -10.01
CA ARG A 86 10.37 0.78 -10.32
C ARG A 86 9.56 0.14 -11.44
N LEU A 87 8.25 -0.04 -11.24
CA LEU A 87 7.30 -0.50 -12.25
C LEU A 87 6.32 0.64 -12.52
N ARG A 88 6.13 1.05 -13.77
CA ARG A 88 5.36 2.25 -14.14
C ARG A 88 4.42 2.01 -15.30
N HIS A 89 3.28 2.68 -15.26
CA HIS A 89 2.38 2.86 -16.39
C HIS A 89 1.90 4.31 -16.48
N GLY A 90 1.79 4.82 -17.72
CA GLY A 90 1.29 6.16 -18.00
C GLY A 90 -0.07 6.09 -18.68
N PHE A 91 -0.97 7.00 -18.32
CA PHE A 91 -2.35 7.05 -18.83
C PHE A 91 -2.82 8.51 -18.95
N THR A 92 -3.94 8.72 -19.64
CA THR A 92 -4.51 10.06 -19.85
C THR A 92 -5.93 10.13 -19.27
N LEU A 93 -6.28 11.27 -18.68
CA LEU A 93 -7.63 11.56 -18.19
C LEU A 93 -8.22 12.73 -18.99
N ASP A 94 -9.44 12.57 -19.48
CA ASP A 94 -10.08 13.53 -20.38
C ASP A 94 -10.85 14.64 -19.65
N GLY A 95 -11.01 14.53 -18.33
CA GLY A 95 -11.76 15.50 -17.54
C GLY A 95 -11.30 15.58 -16.09
N PRO A 96 -11.79 16.60 -15.34
CA PRO A 96 -11.56 16.76 -13.91
C PRO A 96 -11.89 15.48 -13.12
N VAL A 97 -11.02 15.12 -12.18
CA VAL A 97 -11.20 13.96 -11.30
C VAL A 97 -12.16 14.32 -10.18
N THR A 98 -13.14 13.46 -9.93
CA THR A 98 -14.12 13.60 -8.85
C THR A 98 -13.87 12.61 -7.72
N ALA A 99 -13.32 11.43 -8.02
CA ALA A 99 -12.84 10.46 -7.05
C ALA A 99 -11.80 9.55 -7.69
N ALA A 100 -10.82 9.08 -6.92
CA ALA A 100 -9.91 8.04 -7.38
C ALA A 100 -9.44 7.14 -6.25
N THR A 101 -9.60 5.83 -6.42
CA THR A 101 -9.16 4.85 -5.43
C THR A 101 -8.18 3.88 -6.06
N ALA A 102 -7.02 3.71 -5.44
CA ALA A 102 -6.05 2.67 -5.78
C ALA A 102 -6.13 1.53 -4.76
N TRP A 103 -6.09 0.29 -5.25
CA TRP A 103 -5.88 -0.91 -4.47
C TRP A 103 -4.60 -1.58 -4.92
N ALA A 104 -3.68 -1.84 -3.98
CA ALA A 104 -2.37 -2.37 -4.31
C ALA A 104 -1.88 -3.39 -3.29
N THR A 105 -1.07 -4.34 -3.76
CA THR A 105 -0.36 -5.33 -2.97
C THR A 105 0.88 -5.82 -3.71
N ALA A 106 1.72 -6.61 -3.03
CA ALA A 106 2.93 -7.17 -3.61
C ALA A 106 3.26 -8.55 -3.03
N HIS A 107 3.79 -9.43 -3.88
CA HIS A 107 4.70 -10.48 -3.45
C HIS A 107 6.07 -9.83 -3.26
N GLY A 108 6.31 -9.34 -2.05
CA GLY A 108 7.43 -8.46 -1.71
C GLY A 108 6.99 -7.40 -0.72
N ILE A 109 7.63 -6.23 -0.77
CA ILE A 109 7.11 -4.97 -0.23
C ILE A 109 7.12 -3.90 -1.30
N TYR A 110 6.26 -2.90 -1.18
CA TYR A 110 6.16 -1.82 -2.16
C TYR A 110 5.92 -0.45 -1.54
N GLU A 111 6.23 0.58 -2.32
CA GLU A 111 5.70 1.94 -2.17
C GLU A 111 4.98 2.32 -3.47
N LEU A 112 3.86 3.04 -3.34
CA LEU A 112 3.07 3.53 -4.47
C LEU A 112 3.33 5.01 -4.71
N PHE A 113 3.43 5.40 -5.98
CA PHE A 113 3.60 6.78 -6.42
C PHE A 113 2.58 7.12 -7.51
N VAL A 114 2.02 8.32 -7.44
CA VAL A 114 1.20 8.92 -8.51
C VAL A 114 1.84 10.24 -8.89
N ASN A 115 2.14 10.42 -10.17
CA ASN A 115 2.80 11.62 -10.71
C ASN A 115 4.09 12.01 -9.95
N GLY A 116 4.85 11.01 -9.51
CA GLY A 116 6.09 11.19 -8.73
C GLY A 116 5.90 11.49 -7.24
N THR A 117 4.66 11.64 -6.78
CA THR A 117 4.34 11.86 -5.36
C THR A 117 4.04 10.52 -4.70
N ARG A 118 4.67 10.24 -3.55
CA ARG A 118 4.40 9.03 -2.76
C ARG A 118 2.96 9.05 -2.26
N VAL A 119 2.27 7.94 -2.41
CA VAL A 119 0.90 7.74 -1.92
C VAL A 119 0.94 7.27 -0.47
N GLY A 120 0.29 8.02 0.42
CA GLY A 120 0.22 7.70 1.84
C GLY A 120 1.56 7.81 2.58
N ASP A 121 1.54 7.37 3.84
CA ASP A 121 2.65 7.42 4.80
C ASP A 121 3.03 6.02 5.32
N GLN A 122 2.48 4.99 4.68
CA GLN A 122 2.62 3.61 5.10
C GLN A 122 4.00 3.07 4.70
N GLU A 123 4.66 2.41 5.64
CA GLU A 123 5.96 1.78 5.45
C GLU A 123 5.81 0.26 5.40
N LEU A 124 6.69 -0.41 4.64
CA LEU A 124 6.77 -1.88 4.57
C LEU A 124 5.46 -2.57 4.13
N THR A 125 4.61 -1.89 3.35
CA THR A 125 3.39 -2.48 2.76
C THR A 125 3.75 -3.62 1.79
N PRO A 126 2.99 -4.73 1.72
CA PRO A 126 1.73 -5.01 2.40
C PRO A 126 1.88 -5.64 3.80
N GLY A 127 3.08 -5.64 4.37
CA GLY A 127 3.40 -6.26 5.66
C GLY A 127 3.74 -7.75 5.56
N PHE A 128 3.98 -8.37 6.72
CA PHE A 128 4.33 -9.78 6.82
C PHE A 128 3.10 -10.64 7.11
N THR A 129 2.77 -11.56 6.19
CA THR A 129 1.70 -12.55 6.38
C THR A 129 2.17 -13.94 5.98
N ALA A 130 1.36 -14.96 6.27
CA ALA A 130 1.51 -16.25 5.63
C ALA A 130 1.07 -16.15 4.16
N TYR A 131 1.95 -15.69 3.25
CA TYR A 131 1.64 -15.40 1.83
C TYR A 131 0.92 -16.55 1.08
N ARG A 132 1.14 -17.81 1.50
CA ARG A 132 0.46 -19.01 0.98
C ARG A 132 -1.01 -19.16 1.41
N ARG A 133 -1.48 -18.33 2.34
CA ARG A 133 -2.83 -18.36 2.93
C ARG A 133 -3.53 -17.01 2.87
N ARG A 134 -2.78 -15.92 3.04
CA ARG A 134 -3.34 -14.57 3.16
C ARG A 134 -2.32 -13.54 2.68
N LEU A 135 -2.74 -12.62 1.82
CA LEU A 135 -1.94 -11.47 1.37
C LEU A 135 -2.80 -10.20 1.41
N GLN A 136 -2.30 -9.18 2.10
CA GLN A 136 -3.06 -7.96 2.35
C GLN A 136 -3.01 -7.01 1.17
N VAL A 137 -4.16 -6.41 0.86
CA VAL A 137 -4.34 -5.35 -0.12
C VAL A 137 -4.63 -4.05 0.64
N GLN A 138 -3.91 -2.99 0.26
CA GLN A 138 -4.12 -1.65 0.80
C GLN A 138 -5.02 -0.86 -0.15
N ARG A 139 -5.82 0.04 0.42
CA ARG A 139 -6.68 0.98 -0.30
C ARG A 139 -6.15 2.39 -0.06
N TYR A 140 -6.06 3.18 -1.13
CA TYR A 140 -5.61 4.57 -1.09
C TYR A 140 -6.59 5.46 -1.83
N ASP A 141 -6.94 6.59 -1.24
CA ASP A 141 -7.52 7.71 -1.99
C ASP A 141 -6.38 8.49 -2.65
N VAL A 142 -6.48 8.67 -3.97
CA VAL A 142 -5.43 9.31 -4.78
C VAL A 142 -5.99 10.41 -5.68
N ALA A 143 -7.23 10.86 -5.44
CA ALA A 143 -7.90 11.85 -6.28
C ALA A 143 -7.07 13.13 -6.45
N ASP A 144 -6.54 13.65 -5.34
CA ASP A 144 -5.78 14.91 -5.29
C ASP A 144 -4.39 14.83 -5.95
N LEU A 145 -3.93 13.62 -6.30
CA LEU A 145 -2.64 13.40 -6.96
C LEU A 145 -2.77 13.34 -8.49
N LEU A 146 -3.99 13.26 -9.00
CA LEU A 146 -4.30 13.14 -10.42
C LEU A 146 -4.63 14.50 -11.04
N ARG A 147 -4.50 14.58 -12.36
CA ARG A 147 -4.77 15.79 -13.13
C ARG A 147 -5.39 15.47 -14.47
N VAL A 148 -6.03 16.44 -15.09
CA VAL A 148 -6.44 16.34 -16.50
C VAL A 148 -5.20 16.18 -17.39
N GLY A 149 -5.29 15.32 -18.41
CA GLY A 149 -4.19 15.01 -19.31
C GLY A 149 -3.31 13.87 -18.78
N ALA A 150 -2.00 13.98 -18.99
CA ALA A 150 -1.06 12.89 -18.74
C ALA A 150 -0.78 12.66 -17.25
N ASN A 151 -0.96 11.41 -16.83
CA ASN A 151 -0.68 10.89 -15.49
C ASN A 151 0.22 9.67 -15.55
N SER A 152 0.85 9.34 -14.43
CA SER A 152 1.59 8.10 -14.25
C SER A 152 1.37 7.51 -12.87
N VAL A 153 1.25 6.19 -12.81
CA VAL A 153 1.29 5.41 -11.57
C VAL A 153 2.57 4.56 -11.56
N GLU A 154 3.24 4.50 -10.42
CA GLU A 154 4.49 3.76 -10.26
C GLU A 154 4.53 3.01 -8.93
N VAL A 155 5.07 1.80 -8.96
CA VAL A 155 5.33 0.96 -7.79
C VAL A 155 6.84 0.81 -7.63
N LEU A 156 7.38 1.20 -6.48
CA LEU A 156 8.73 0.81 -6.07
C LEU A 156 8.63 -0.52 -5.32
N LEU A 157 9.18 -1.60 -5.86
CA LEU A 157 9.00 -2.97 -5.42
C LEU A 157 10.33 -3.56 -4.95
N SER A 158 10.38 -4.18 -3.77
CA SER A 158 11.56 -4.87 -3.24
C SER A 158 11.21 -6.19 -2.56
N ASP A 159 12.26 -6.92 -2.17
CA ASP A 159 12.20 -8.31 -1.72
C ASP A 159 11.28 -8.56 -0.51
N GLY A 160 11.31 -7.67 0.48
CA GLY A 160 10.54 -7.79 1.72
C GLY A 160 10.69 -9.15 2.42
N TRP A 161 9.66 -9.58 3.15
CA TRP A 161 9.61 -10.93 3.72
C TRP A 161 9.36 -12.03 2.69
N PHE A 162 8.90 -11.68 1.49
CA PHE A 162 8.52 -12.65 0.48
C PHE A 162 9.72 -13.45 -0.01
N ARG A 163 10.79 -12.74 -0.40
CA ARG A 163 12.04 -13.35 -0.89
C ARG A 163 13.32 -12.87 -0.21
N GLY A 164 13.24 -11.85 0.65
CA GLY A 164 14.39 -11.37 1.42
C GLY A 164 14.73 -12.28 2.60
N ARG A 165 15.91 -12.06 3.19
CA ARG A 165 16.35 -12.79 4.37
C ARG A 165 15.48 -12.41 5.56
N HIS A 166 14.98 -13.42 6.28
CA HIS A 166 14.22 -13.18 7.51
C HIS A 166 14.35 -14.35 8.49
N GLY A 167 13.96 -14.09 9.74
CA GLY A 167 14.10 -15.06 10.83
C GLY A 167 15.54 -15.21 11.33
N PHE A 168 15.72 -16.10 12.30
CA PHE A 168 17.00 -16.32 12.97
C PHE A 168 18.08 -16.85 12.01
N GLU A 169 17.71 -17.80 11.14
CA GLU A 169 18.62 -18.43 10.18
C GLU A 169 18.92 -17.54 8.97
N ARG A 170 18.25 -16.38 8.86
CA ARG A 170 18.37 -15.43 7.74
C ARG A 170 18.13 -16.09 6.38
N THR A 171 17.22 -17.05 6.34
CA THR A 171 16.84 -17.75 5.12
C THR A 171 16.10 -16.80 4.18
N ALA A 172 16.46 -16.84 2.91
CA ALA A 172 15.82 -16.07 1.84
C ALA A 172 14.82 -16.95 1.06
N ASP A 173 14.09 -16.33 0.12
CA ASP A 173 13.22 -17.04 -0.83
C ASP A 173 12.15 -17.92 -0.16
N GLY A 174 11.69 -17.54 1.05
CA GLY A 174 10.79 -18.35 1.89
C GLY A 174 9.40 -18.58 1.29
N PHE A 175 8.96 -17.71 0.37
CA PHE A 175 7.65 -17.81 -0.29
C PHE A 175 7.73 -17.89 -1.81
N GLY A 176 8.80 -17.37 -2.41
CA GLY A 176 9.13 -17.44 -3.83
C GLY A 176 10.45 -16.73 -4.11
N ASP A 177 10.93 -16.79 -5.34
CA ASP A 177 12.21 -16.22 -5.79
C ASP A 177 12.05 -14.93 -6.63
N ARG A 178 10.81 -14.61 -7.04
CA ARG A 178 10.47 -13.42 -7.83
C ARG A 178 9.51 -12.49 -7.11
N VAL A 179 9.78 -11.19 -7.14
CA VAL A 179 8.84 -10.18 -6.66
C VAL A 179 7.80 -9.86 -7.72
N ALA A 180 6.56 -9.62 -7.30
CA ALA A 180 5.50 -9.21 -8.20
C ALA A 180 4.60 -8.15 -7.57
N ALA A 181 4.06 -7.25 -8.39
CA ALA A 181 3.09 -6.24 -7.97
C ALA A 181 1.71 -6.53 -8.56
N LEU A 182 0.67 -6.15 -7.82
CA LEU A 182 -0.71 -6.16 -8.27
C LEU A 182 -1.36 -4.84 -7.88
N LEU A 183 -1.92 -4.14 -8.85
CA LEU A 183 -2.59 -2.86 -8.60
C LEU A 183 -3.80 -2.69 -9.52
N ALA A 184 -4.86 -2.11 -8.97
CA ALA A 184 -5.98 -1.55 -9.72
C ALA A 184 -6.26 -0.13 -9.22
N LEU A 185 -6.42 0.80 -10.15
CA LEU A 185 -6.79 2.19 -9.91
C LEU A 185 -8.08 2.47 -10.67
N GLU A 186 -9.10 2.90 -9.94
CA GLU A 186 -10.38 3.35 -10.51
C GLU A 186 -10.49 4.86 -10.32
N VAL A 187 -10.73 5.59 -11.41
CA VAL A 187 -10.81 7.05 -11.44
C VAL A 187 -12.16 7.45 -12.01
N ALA A 188 -13.00 8.10 -11.20
CA ALA A 188 -14.17 8.82 -11.67
C ALA A 188 -13.76 10.24 -12.08
N HIS A 189 -14.15 10.64 -13.28
CA HIS A 189 -13.92 11.97 -13.83
C HIS A 189 -15.11 12.43 -14.69
N ASP A 190 -15.16 13.70 -15.08
CA ASP A 190 -16.28 14.26 -15.86
C ASP A 190 -16.52 13.56 -17.22
N GLY A 191 -15.57 12.75 -17.68
CA GLY A 191 -15.66 11.92 -18.90
C GLY A 191 -16.08 10.47 -18.67
N GLY A 192 -16.38 10.07 -17.42
CA GLY A 192 -16.73 8.70 -17.05
C GLY A 192 -15.75 8.09 -16.05
N THR A 193 -15.57 6.76 -16.16
CA THR A 193 -14.66 6.01 -15.29
C THR A 193 -13.48 5.49 -16.11
N THR A 194 -12.26 5.84 -15.68
CA THR A 194 -11.03 5.26 -16.21
C THR A 194 -10.50 4.23 -15.21
N VAL A 195 -10.19 3.03 -15.70
CA VAL A 195 -9.58 1.95 -14.92
C VAL A 195 -8.17 1.72 -15.42
N VAL A 196 -7.20 1.70 -14.50
CA VAL A 196 -5.79 1.40 -14.77
C VAL A 196 -5.37 0.24 -13.90
N THR A 197 -4.98 -0.88 -14.49
CA THR A 197 -4.54 -2.07 -13.75
C THR A 197 -3.14 -2.52 -14.16
N THR A 198 -2.47 -3.28 -13.28
CA THR A 198 -1.23 -3.96 -13.64
C THR A 198 -1.47 -4.95 -14.77
N GLY A 199 -0.61 -4.92 -15.78
CA GLY A 199 -0.82 -5.65 -17.04
C GLY A 199 0.35 -5.51 -18.02
N PRO A 200 0.19 -5.95 -19.28
CA PRO A 200 1.28 -6.03 -20.27
C PRO A 200 1.86 -4.68 -20.67
N ASP A 201 1.12 -3.58 -20.51
CA ASP A 201 1.56 -2.23 -20.87
C ASP A 201 2.44 -1.55 -19.80
N TRP A 202 2.79 -2.30 -18.75
CA TRP A 202 3.68 -1.81 -17.71
C TRP A 202 5.14 -1.98 -18.10
N ARG A 203 5.96 -1.03 -17.66
CA ARG A 203 7.41 -1.09 -17.83
C ARG A 203 8.07 -1.14 -16.47
N SER A 204 9.26 -1.70 -16.39
CA SER A 204 10.07 -1.82 -15.18
C SER A 204 11.52 -1.43 -15.42
N ARG A 205 12.21 -1.03 -14.36
CA ARG A 205 13.66 -0.82 -14.33
C ARG A 205 14.21 -0.98 -12.91
N PRO A 206 15.50 -1.32 -12.73
CA PRO A 206 16.15 -1.17 -11.45
C PRO A 206 16.06 0.29 -10.95
N SER A 207 15.81 0.46 -9.65
CA SER A 207 15.84 1.76 -9.00
C SER A 207 17.27 2.15 -8.58
N ARG A 208 17.40 3.31 -7.94
CA ARG A 208 18.67 3.71 -7.29
C ARG A 208 18.98 2.89 -6.04
N VAL A 209 18.01 2.16 -5.50
CA VAL A 209 18.21 1.21 -4.41
C VAL A 209 18.80 -0.07 -5.01
N THR A 210 20.13 -0.18 -4.93
CA THR A 210 20.89 -1.28 -5.54
C THR A 210 20.90 -2.54 -4.68
N ALA A 211 20.57 -2.42 -3.40
CA ALA A 211 20.32 -3.55 -2.50
C ALA A 211 19.27 -3.14 -1.46
N ALA A 212 18.27 -4.00 -1.19
CA ALA A 212 17.29 -3.79 -0.14
C ALA A 212 16.89 -5.12 0.51
N ASP A 213 17.28 -5.29 1.77
CA ASP A 213 16.94 -6.46 2.58
C ASP A 213 16.63 -6.03 4.02
N LEU A 214 15.61 -6.63 4.64
CA LEU A 214 15.16 -6.26 5.99
C LEU A 214 16.21 -6.53 7.06
N MET A 215 17.16 -7.43 6.79
CA MET A 215 18.17 -7.88 7.74
C MET A 215 19.58 -7.41 7.36
N ASP A 216 19.90 -7.25 6.07
CA ASP A 216 21.20 -6.73 5.59
C ASP A 216 21.20 -5.21 5.33
N GLY A 217 20.02 -4.57 5.34
CA GLY A 217 19.86 -3.13 5.18
C GLY A 217 19.64 -2.69 3.72
N GLN A 218 19.84 -1.40 3.48
CA GLN A 218 19.60 -0.78 2.17
C GLN A 218 20.86 -0.08 1.66
N ARG A 219 21.14 -0.24 0.36
CA ARG A 219 22.18 0.48 -0.38
C ARG A 219 21.57 1.28 -1.52
N VAL A 220 21.91 2.57 -1.58
CA VAL A 220 21.42 3.51 -2.61
C VAL A 220 22.60 4.13 -3.34
N ASP A 221 22.59 4.08 -4.68
CA ASP A 221 23.61 4.73 -5.51
C ASP A 221 23.04 5.95 -6.24
N PHE A 222 23.48 7.14 -5.80
CA PHE A 222 23.11 8.42 -6.41
C PHE A 222 24.03 8.83 -7.57
N ARG A 223 25.11 8.08 -7.84
CA ARG A 223 26.11 8.42 -8.87
C ARG A 223 25.74 7.84 -10.24
N THR A 224 25.08 6.70 -10.24
CA THR A 224 24.74 5.97 -11.46
C THR A 224 23.53 6.64 -12.13
N PRO A 225 23.54 6.85 -13.46
CA PRO A 225 22.34 7.23 -14.20
C PRO A 225 21.20 6.22 -13.99
N GLU A 226 19.96 6.65 -14.16
CA GLU A 226 18.85 5.70 -14.08
C GLU A 226 18.89 4.73 -15.25
N ALA A 227 18.58 3.46 -14.97
CA ALA A 227 18.51 2.43 -16.00
C ALA A 227 17.35 2.68 -16.99
N ASP A 228 17.47 2.06 -18.16
CA ASP A 228 16.43 2.07 -19.18
C ASP A 228 15.18 1.28 -18.74
N TRP A 229 14.04 1.65 -19.31
CA TRP A 229 12.77 0.97 -19.09
C TRP A 229 12.64 -0.27 -19.98
N HIS A 230 12.42 -1.42 -19.35
CA HIS A 230 12.10 -2.68 -20.02
C HIS A 230 10.61 -3.04 -19.81
N PRO A 231 9.99 -3.88 -20.64
CA PRO A 231 8.67 -4.41 -20.34
C PRO A 231 8.63 -5.10 -18.96
N ALA A 232 7.57 -4.90 -18.19
CA ALA A 232 7.27 -5.78 -17.05
C ALA A 232 6.65 -7.08 -17.58
N HIS A 233 6.77 -8.17 -16.83
CA HIS A 233 6.31 -9.49 -17.27
C HIS A 233 5.03 -9.87 -16.55
N PRO A 234 3.89 -10.00 -17.25
CA PRO A 234 2.70 -10.63 -16.69
C PRO A 234 3.00 -12.06 -16.26
N VAL A 235 2.60 -12.42 -15.05
CA VAL A 235 2.79 -13.76 -14.48
C VAL A 235 1.49 -14.31 -13.92
N ASP A 236 1.39 -15.64 -13.97
CA ASP A 236 0.27 -16.41 -13.45
C ASP A 236 0.77 -17.75 -12.91
N GLY A 237 -0.12 -18.52 -12.27
CA GLY A 237 0.18 -19.81 -11.66
C GLY A 237 0.67 -19.70 -10.22
N GLY A 238 0.71 -20.83 -9.51
CA GLY A 238 1.17 -20.90 -8.12
C GLY A 238 0.49 -19.88 -7.20
N LEU A 239 1.30 -19.06 -6.51
CA LEU A 239 0.82 -17.98 -5.64
C LEU A 239 0.30 -16.74 -6.39
N TYR A 240 0.29 -16.72 -7.72
CA TYR A 240 -0.32 -15.62 -8.48
C TYR A 240 -1.80 -15.91 -8.81
N ALA A 241 -2.10 -17.16 -9.15
CA ALA A 241 -3.44 -17.59 -9.59
C ALA A 241 -4.48 -17.63 -8.44
N ASP A 242 -4.07 -17.99 -7.22
CA ASP A 242 -5.01 -18.13 -6.11
C ASP A 242 -5.36 -16.79 -5.46
N ARG A 243 -6.30 -16.04 -6.09
CA ARG A 243 -6.75 -14.73 -5.59
C ARG A 243 -7.62 -14.82 -4.34
N GLY A 244 -8.08 -16.02 -3.95
CA GLY A 244 -8.85 -16.24 -2.71
C GLY A 244 -8.06 -15.93 -1.42
N ARG A 245 -6.74 -15.82 -1.54
CA ARG A 245 -5.84 -15.39 -0.45
C ARG A 245 -5.79 -13.88 -0.26
N LEU A 246 -6.26 -13.10 -1.22
CA LEU A 246 -6.26 -11.65 -1.11
C LEU A 246 -7.29 -11.20 -0.09
N VAL A 247 -6.90 -10.28 0.77
CA VAL A 247 -7.74 -9.78 1.87
C VAL A 247 -7.52 -8.29 2.06
N LEU A 248 -8.47 -7.62 2.68
CA LEU A 248 -8.23 -6.27 3.17
C LEU A 248 -7.24 -6.29 4.35
N THR A 249 -6.53 -5.17 4.49
CA THR A 249 -5.67 -4.90 5.65
C THR A 249 -6.54 -4.77 6.90
N VAL A 250 -6.16 -5.46 7.99
CA VAL A 250 -6.95 -5.52 9.25
C VAL A 250 -6.26 -4.84 10.43
N ALA A 251 -4.97 -4.58 10.32
CA ALA A 251 -4.19 -3.92 11.36
C ALA A 251 -3.88 -2.48 10.93
N PRO A 252 -3.68 -1.55 11.89
CA PRO A 252 -3.08 -0.25 11.58
C PRO A 252 -1.78 -0.45 10.80
N PRO A 253 -1.53 0.32 9.74
CA PRO A 253 -0.31 0.17 8.95
C PRO A 253 0.91 0.62 9.76
N VAL A 254 2.08 0.07 9.41
CA VAL A 254 3.35 0.58 9.91
C VAL A 254 3.57 1.98 9.33
N ARG A 255 3.97 2.93 10.18
CA ARG A 255 4.20 4.33 9.81
C ARG A 255 5.41 4.85 10.57
N ARG A 256 6.02 5.92 10.05
CA ARG A 256 6.94 6.77 10.83
C ARG A 256 6.10 7.56 11.83
N ILE A 257 6.32 7.34 13.12
CA ILE A 257 5.55 7.99 14.19
C ILE A 257 6.32 9.09 14.92
N GLU A 258 7.64 9.09 14.80
CA GLU A 258 8.52 10.03 15.48
C GLU A 258 9.83 10.16 14.70
N GLU A 259 10.41 11.36 14.71
CA GLU A 259 11.78 11.63 14.25
C GLU A 259 12.65 11.97 15.45
N LEU A 260 13.79 11.27 15.59
CA LEU A 260 14.71 11.48 16.70
C LEU A 260 15.99 12.15 16.22
N THR A 261 16.21 13.40 16.63
CA THR A 261 17.47 14.10 16.38
C THR A 261 18.59 13.53 17.25
N PRO A 262 19.77 13.18 16.68
CA PRO A 262 20.92 12.76 17.45
C PRO A 262 21.30 13.80 18.51
N THR A 263 21.54 13.36 19.74
CA THR A 263 21.89 14.27 20.85
C THR A 263 23.39 14.44 21.04
N VAL A 264 24.17 13.44 20.62
CA VAL A 264 25.62 13.42 20.73
C VAL A 264 26.22 12.78 19.47
N ILE A 265 27.31 13.38 18.98
CA ILE A 265 28.18 12.83 17.94
C ILE A 265 29.57 12.64 18.54
N THR A 266 30.06 11.41 18.60
CA THR A 266 31.43 11.08 19.06
C THR A 266 32.25 10.48 17.92
N GLY A 267 33.51 10.87 17.82
CA GLY A 267 34.43 10.39 16.77
C GLY A 267 35.58 9.56 17.34
N SER A 268 35.95 8.50 16.63
CA SER A 268 37.23 7.80 16.85
C SER A 268 38.21 8.17 15.75
N ARG A 269 39.27 8.90 16.12
CA ARG A 269 40.37 9.25 15.20
C ARG A 269 41.13 8.02 14.67
N ALA A 270 41.10 6.90 15.39
CA ALA A 270 41.84 5.70 15.01
C ALA A 270 41.17 4.91 13.86
N ALA A 271 39.87 5.10 13.63
CA ALA A 271 39.09 4.31 12.66
C ALA A 271 38.34 5.16 11.63
N ALA A 272 38.52 6.49 11.64
CA ALA A 272 37.72 7.43 10.84
C ALA A 272 36.20 7.17 10.95
N SER A 273 35.75 6.77 12.15
CA SER A 273 34.36 6.40 12.42
C SER A 273 33.69 7.38 13.39
N TRP A 274 32.39 7.59 13.18
CA TRP A 274 31.54 8.45 13.98
C TRP A 274 30.38 7.62 14.54
N TRP A 275 30.00 7.93 15.78
CA TRP A 275 28.89 7.30 16.48
C TRP A 275 27.89 8.38 16.87
N THR A 276 26.62 8.14 16.58
CA THR A 276 25.50 8.98 17.01
C THR A 276 24.71 8.24 18.08
N SER A 277 24.29 8.95 19.13
CA SER A 277 23.36 8.40 20.13
C SER A 277 22.05 9.18 20.18
N ALA A 278 20.96 8.43 20.24
CA ALA A 278 19.66 8.90 20.70
C ALA A 278 19.49 8.51 22.18
N ARG A 279 18.62 9.23 22.91
CA ARG A 279 18.34 8.95 24.33
C ARG A 279 17.64 7.61 24.56
N THR A 280 17.12 6.99 23.51
CA THR A 280 16.30 5.77 23.56
C THR A 280 16.71 4.83 22.43
N SER A 281 16.63 3.52 22.69
CA SER A 281 16.75 2.50 21.64
C SER A 281 15.46 2.41 20.83
N THR A 282 15.56 2.40 19.50
CA THR A 282 14.40 2.44 18.59
C THR A 282 14.54 1.46 17.44
N ALA A 283 13.42 1.16 16.77
CA ALA A 283 13.39 0.44 15.50
C ALA A 283 12.85 1.38 14.40
N GLY A 284 13.52 1.44 13.25
CA GLY A 284 13.17 2.35 12.16
C GLY A 284 14.19 2.33 11.03
N SER A 285 13.99 3.18 10.03
CA SER A 285 15.02 3.48 9.02
C SER A 285 15.88 4.66 9.49
N GLY A 286 17.17 4.62 9.16
CA GLY A 286 18.14 5.70 9.41
C GLY A 286 18.49 6.48 8.15
#